data_AF-A0A6C2UBX0-F1
#
_entry.id   AF-A0A6C2UBX0-F1
#
_cell.length_a   1.000
_cell.length_b   1.000
_cell.length_c   1.000
_cell.angle_alpha   90.00
_cell.angle_beta   90.00
_cell.angle_gamma   90.00
#
_symmetry.space_group_name_H-M   'P 1'
#
loop_
_entity.id
_entity.type
_entity.pdbx_description
1 polymer ?
#
loop_
_entity_poly.entity_id
_entity_poly.type
_entity_poly.pdbx_seq_one_letter_code
_entity_poly.pdbx_strand_id
1 'polypeptide(L)'
;MHRTQLPLTIWFWAAYLVTTQTPGMSALQFQRQLGIKRYETAFLILHKLRMAMVRPERDRIGSKWPVEVDETFVGGTTQGEGRGRHHKTLVVGMVEVMPRKKALGPDPNLTTGQSPQHQGGHGRSFIAGRLRLQVVPNRKQETLEPILVTNVQKKAEVRTDGWTGYDNLHGLGYKHIAVPIRGDQAKTDQHLPMIHIVFGNLDAWLLGTHHGVSSAHLQGYLNEFVFRFNRRFWPMVGFESVLKIAVQVESPTVQNFYKAARESKDST
;
A
#
# COMPACT_ATOMS: atom_id res chain seq x y z
N MET A 1 -11.11 16.80 11.27
CA MET A 1 -10.95 17.14 12.72
C MET A 1 -12.04 18.09 13.24
N HIS A 2 -12.81 18.75 12.38
CA HIS A 2 -13.93 19.61 12.79
C HIS A 2 -15.00 18.85 13.60
N ARG A 3 -15.55 19.47 14.66
CA ARG A 3 -16.58 18.92 15.58
C ARG A 3 -16.20 17.64 16.32
N THR A 4 -14.91 17.45 16.63
CA THR A 4 -14.45 16.34 17.46
C THR A 4 -14.75 16.58 18.95
N GLN A 5 -15.07 15.51 19.67
CA GLN A 5 -15.21 15.52 21.14
C GLN A 5 -13.87 15.29 21.86
N LEU A 6 -12.76 15.14 21.11
CA LEU A 6 -11.42 14.94 21.66
C LEU A 6 -10.61 16.24 21.58
N PRO A 7 -9.76 16.54 22.58
CA PRO A 7 -8.81 17.65 22.49
C PRO A 7 -7.98 17.59 21.21
N LEU A 8 -7.76 18.73 20.56
CA LEU A 8 -6.95 18.81 19.33
C LEU A 8 -5.50 18.33 19.56
N THR A 9 -4.97 18.51 20.77
CA THR A 9 -3.66 17.99 21.17
C THR A 9 -3.55 16.48 20.97
N ILE A 10 -4.62 15.71 21.24
CA ILE A 10 -4.67 14.27 20.98
C ILE A 10 -4.57 14.00 19.48
N TRP A 11 -5.23 14.79 18.63
CA TRP A 11 -5.18 14.62 17.18
C TRP A 11 -3.80 14.93 16.59
N PHE A 12 -3.11 15.96 17.10
CA PHE A 12 -1.74 16.26 16.69
C PHE A 12 -0.77 15.17 17.11
N TRP A 13 -0.83 14.71 18.37
CA TRP A 13 -0.02 13.57 18.81
C TRP A 13 -0.33 12.29 18.04
N ALA A 14 -1.61 12.02 17.78
CA ALA A 14 -2.05 10.90 16.97
C ALA A 14 -1.43 10.93 15.57
N ALA A 15 -1.53 12.06 14.87
CA ALA A 15 -0.96 12.23 13.55
C ALA A 15 0.57 12.10 13.57
N TYR A 16 1.23 12.67 14.58
CA TYR A 16 2.67 12.55 14.76
C TYR A 16 3.11 11.10 14.94
N LEU A 17 2.51 10.37 15.88
CA LEU A 17 2.89 8.99 16.19
C LEU A 17 2.72 8.05 15.00
N VAL A 18 1.61 8.17 14.27
CA VAL A 18 1.31 7.27 13.15
C VAL A 18 2.16 7.57 11.91
N THR A 19 2.63 8.80 11.73
CA THR A 19 3.39 9.20 10.53
C THR A 19 4.91 9.08 10.70
N THR A 20 5.42 9.09 11.93
CA THR A 20 6.87 9.15 12.21
C THR A 20 7.50 7.78 12.45
N GLN A 21 6.77 6.84 13.05
CA GLN A 21 7.32 5.52 13.33
C GLN A 21 7.38 4.70 12.04
N THR A 22 8.52 4.05 11.73
CA THR A 22 8.75 3.28 10.50
C THR A 22 7.93 2.00 10.33
N PRO A 23 7.55 1.25 11.39
CA PRO A 23 6.59 0.15 11.31
C PRO A 23 5.15 0.60 11.61
N GLY A 24 4.95 1.76 12.23
CA GLY A 24 3.61 2.34 12.43
C GLY A 24 3.13 1.86 13.77
N MET A 25 1.82 1.78 13.99
CA MET A 25 1.32 1.50 15.34
C MET A 25 0.06 0.65 15.36
N SER A 26 0.06 -0.37 16.21
CA SER A 26 -1.15 -1.11 16.55
C SER A 26 -2.11 -0.19 17.32
N ALA A 27 -3.42 -0.42 17.17
CA ALA A 27 -4.42 0.37 17.87
C ALA A 27 -4.29 0.29 19.40
N LEU A 28 -3.83 -0.85 19.92
CA LEU A 28 -3.59 -1.05 21.35
C LEU A 28 -2.39 -0.23 21.86
N GLN A 29 -1.28 -0.22 21.12
CA GLN A 29 -0.13 0.61 21.48
C GLN A 29 -0.46 2.10 21.39
N PHE A 30 -1.19 2.48 20.33
CA PHE A 30 -1.67 3.85 20.12
C PHE A 30 -2.59 4.33 21.25
N GLN A 31 -3.52 3.47 21.68
CA GLN A 31 -4.39 3.72 22.82
C GLN A 31 -3.58 4.01 24.09
N ARG A 32 -2.59 3.16 24.40
CA ARG A 32 -1.75 3.29 25.60
C ARG A 32 -0.93 4.58 25.59
N GLN A 33 -0.31 4.93 24.46
CA GLN A 33 0.53 6.12 24.36
C GLN A 33 -0.26 7.42 24.49
N LEU A 34 -1.50 7.46 23.98
CA LEU A 34 -2.36 8.65 24.05
C LEU A 34 -3.26 8.68 25.29
N GLY A 35 -3.18 7.68 26.18
CA GLY A 35 -4.04 7.59 27.36
C GLY A 35 -5.54 7.49 27.03
N ILE A 36 -5.89 6.95 25.85
CA ILE A 36 -7.28 6.85 25.42
C ILE A 36 -7.96 5.69 26.16
N LYS A 37 -9.10 5.95 26.80
CA LYS A 37 -9.80 4.93 27.62
C LYS A 37 -10.40 3.78 26.80
N ARG A 38 -10.97 4.09 25.63
CA ARG A 38 -11.70 3.11 24.79
C ARG A 38 -10.89 2.73 23.55
N TYR A 39 -10.77 1.43 23.29
CA TYR A 39 -10.08 0.91 22.12
C TYR A 39 -10.72 1.40 20.82
N GLU A 40 -12.05 1.45 20.77
CA GLU A 40 -12.82 1.89 19.61
C GLU A 40 -12.50 3.33 19.23
N THR A 41 -12.27 4.19 20.22
CA THR A 41 -11.86 5.58 19.99
C THR A 41 -10.49 5.64 19.33
N ALA A 42 -9.52 4.88 19.85
CA ALA A 42 -8.18 4.78 19.26
C ALA A 42 -8.23 4.23 17.82
N PHE A 43 -9.00 3.17 17.60
CA PHE A 43 -9.21 2.55 16.30
C PHE A 43 -9.84 3.52 15.28
N LEU A 44 -10.87 4.27 15.70
CA LEU A 44 -11.53 5.28 14.84
C LEU A 44 -10.60 6.44 14.48
N ILE A 45 -9.76 6.91 15.42
CA ILE A 45 -8.77 7.95 15.13
C ILE A 45 -7.79 7.46 14.05
N LEU A 46 -7.24 6.27 14.24
CA LEU A 46 -6.32 5.67 13.27
C LEU A 46 -6.96 5.57 11.89
N HIS A 47 -8.18 5.05 11.80
CA HIS A 47 -8.85 4.94 10.51
C HIS A 47 -9.19 6.28 9.86
N LYS A 48 -9.54 7.31 10.64
CA LYS A 48 -9.70 8.66 10.11
C LYS A 48 -8.39 9.21 9.55
N LEU A 49 -7.27 9.00 10.24
CA LEU A 49 -5.95 9.40 9.75
C LEU A 49 -5.56 8.63 8.48
N ARG A 50 -5.79 7.31 8.43
CA ARG A 50 -5.56 6.45 7.27
C ARG A 50 -6.31 6.90 6.02
N MET A 51 -7.53 7.42 6.19
CA MET A 51 -8.28 8.00 5.08
C MET A 51 -7.67 9.34 4.63
N ALA A 52 -7.22 10.16 5.57
CA ALA A 52 -6.49 11.41 5.31
C ALA A 52 -5.04 11.21 4.81
N MET A 53 -4.61 9.97 4.59
CA MET A 53 -3.31 9.64 3.98
C MET A 53 -3.38 9.50 2.45
N VAL A 54 -4.57 9.67 1.86
CA VAL A 54 -4.74 9.72 0.41
C VAL A 54 -5.00 11.17 0.01
N ARG A 55 -4.03 11.76 -0.69
CA ARG A 55 -4.19 13.11 -1.25
C ARG A 55 -5.27 13.10 -2.34
N PRO A 56 -6.30 13.97 -2.27
CA PRO A 56 -7.21 14.21 -3.39
C PRO A 56 -6.45 14.60 -4.65
N GLU A 57 -6.94 14.19 -5.82
CA GLU A 57 -6.35 14.57 -7.11
C GLU A 57 -4.84 14.25 -7.22
N ARG A 58 -4.40 13.18 -6.55
CA ARG A 58 -2.99 12.74 -6.60
C ARG A 58 -2.55 12.49 -8.04
N ASP A 59 -1.32 12.89 -8.34
CA ASP A 59 -0.72 12.66 -9.65
C ASP A 59 -0.70 11.17 -10.02
N ARG A 60 -0.87 10.92 -11.32
CA ARG A 60 -0.70 9.58 -11.89
C ARG A 60 0.76 9.15 -11.84
N ILE A 61 0.98 7.84 -11.78
CA ILE A 61 2.30 7.21 -11.88
C ILE A 61 2.62 6.84 -13.32
N GLY A 62 3.89 6.62 -13.63
CA GLY A 62 4.29 6.11 -14.94
C GLY A 62 4.66 7.15 -16.00
N SER A 63 4.81 8.42 -15.61
CA SER A 63 5.23 9.49 -16.55
C SER A 63 6.70 9.39 -16.96
N LYS A 64 7.57 9.01 -16.02
CA LYS A 64 9.03 8.93 -16.23
C LYS A 64 9.55 7.49 -16.25
N TRP A 65 8.92 6.60 -15.51
CA TRP A 65 9.39 5.25 -15.24
C TRP A 65 8.30 4.24 -15.59
N PRO A 66 8.65 3.03 -16.07
CA PRO A 66 7.67 1.99 -16.31
C PRO A 66 6.96 1.58 -15.01
N VAL A 67 5.75 1.04 -15.15
CA VAL A 67 4.92 0.61 -14.03
C VAL A 67 4.69 -0.90 -14.10
N GLU A 68 5.00 -1.60 -13.03
CA GLU A 68 4.57 -2.99 -12.82
C GLU A 68 3.18 -3.00 -12.19
N VAL A 69 2.30 -3.85 -12.73
CA VAL A 69 0.93 -4.03 -12.25
C VAL A 69 0.64 -5.51 -12.07
N ASP A 70 0.11 -5.86 -10.91
CA ASP A 70 -0.25 -7.23 -10.55
C ASP A 70 -1.33 -7.25 -9.45
N GLU A 71 -1.98 -8.39 -9.24
CA GLU A 71 -2.90 -8.61 -8.13
C GLU A 71 -2.45 -9.71 -7.17
N THR A 72 -2.71 -9.46 -5.89
CA THR A 72 -2.47 -10.44 -4.82
C THR A 72 -3.68 -10.56 -3.89
N PHE A 73 -3.66 -11.59 -3.06
CA PHE A 73 -4.65 -11.83 -2.01
C PHE A 73 -4.03 -11.47 -0.65
N VAL A 74 -4.54 -10.40 -0.04
CA VAL A 74 -4.02 -9.83 1.22
C VAL A 74 -4.99 -10.06 2.37
N GLY A 75 -4.43 -10.26 3.56
CA GLY A 75 -5.21 -10.37 4.80
C GLY A 75 -5.81 -11.77 4.99
N GLY A 76 -6.99 -11.81 5.62
CA GLY A 76 -7.66 -13.03 6.08
C GLY A 76 -7.39 -13.31 7.56
N THR A 77 -8.39 -13.85 8.26
CA THR A 77 -8.25 -14.28 9.66
C THR A 77 -7.44 -15.57 9.72
N THR A 78 -6.37 -15.59 10.52
CA THR A 78 -5.50 -16.77 10.66
C THR A 78 -5.96 -17.72 11.77
N GLN A 79 -7.03 -17.41 12.52
CA GLN A 79 -7.49 -18.29 13.59
C GLN A 79 -8.33 -19.45 13.05
N GLY A 80 -7.80 -20.67 13.17
CA GLY A 80 -8.58 -21.91 13.20
C GLY A 80 -8.66 -22.75 11.92
N GLU A 81 -8.34 -22.21 10.72
CA GLU A 81 -8.70 -22.89 9.45
C GLU A 81 -7.52 -23.40 8.59
N GLY A 82 -6.34 -23.60 9.18
CA GLY A 82 -5.19 -24.19 8.46
C GLY A 82 -4.65 -23.33 7.31
N ARG A 83 -3.95 -23.95 6.35
CA ARG A 83 -3.35 -23.28 5.18
C ARG A 83 -4.34 -23.22 4.01
N GLY A 84 -5.23 -22.22 3.99
CA GLY A 84 -6.13 -21.94 2.86
C GLY A 84 -6.33 -20.44 2.62
N ARG A 85 -6.84 -20.04 1.43
CA ARG A 85 -7.17 -18.64 1.08
C ARG A 85 -8.53 -18.22 1.66
N HIS A 86 -8.84 -18.60 2.89
CA HIS A 86 -10.10 -18.24 3.54
C HIS A 86 -10.04 -16.75 3.94
N HIS A 87 -11.05 -15.97 3.56
CA HIS A 87 -11.22 -14.55 3.88
C HIS A 87 -10.15 -13.56 3.36
N LYS A 88 -9.28 -13.97 2.43
CA LYS A 88 -8.33 -13.04 1.80
C LYS A 88 -9.04 -12.10 0.85
N THR A 89 -8.64 -10.84 0.85
CA THR A 89 -9.21 -9.81 -0.03
C THR A 89 -8.29 -9.59 -1.23
N LEU A 90 -8.88 -9.49 -2.42
CA LEU A 90 -8.14 -9.21 -3.63
C LEU A 90 -7.69 -7.74 -3.67
N VAL A 91 -6.41 -7.53 -3.92
CA VAL A 91 -5.77 -6.21 -3.99
C VAL A 91 -5.00 -6.13 -5.29
N VAL A 92 -5.25 -5.06 -6.06
CA VAL A 92 -4.40 -4.68 -7.19
C VAL A 92 -3.33 -3.71 -6.72
N GLY A 93 -2.11 -3.89 -7.22
CA GLY A 93 -1.00 -3.01 -6.95
C GLY A 93 -0.32 -2.53 -8.21
N MET A 94 0.11 -1.26 -8.19
CA MET A 94 0.82 -0.62 -9.30
C MET A 94 2.04 0.12 -8.74
N VAL A 95 3.24 -0.19 -9.22
CA VAL A 95 4.49 0.38 -8.71
C VAL A 95 5.41 0.83 -9.84
N GLU A 96 5.98 2.03 -9.70
CA GLU A 96 7.01 2.51 -10.62
C GLU A 96 8.31 1.72 -10.44
N VAL A 97 9.00 1.41 -11.52
CA VAL A 97 10.31 0.76 -11.51
C VAL A 97 11.36 1.78 -11.90
N MET A 98 12.11 2.28 -10.92
CA MET A 98 13.10 3.33 -11.12
C MET A 98 14.51 2.74 -11.13
N PRO A 99 15.44 3.27 -11.94
CA PRO A 99 16.83 2.90 -11.82
C PRO A 99 17.37 3.32 -10.44
N ARG A 100 18.16 2.46 -9.84
CA ARG A 100 18.87 2.76 -8.61
C ARG A 100 19.98 3.77 -8.95
N LYS A 101 19.96 4.94 -8.31
CA LYS A 101 21.13 5.82 -8.34
C LYS A 101 22.28 5.06 -7.66
N LYS A 102 23.45 4.98 -8.31
CA LYS A 102 24.67 4.52 -7.63
C LYS A 102 24.87 5.38 -6.39
N ALA A 103 25.17 4.76 -5.25
CA ALA A 103 25.60 5.51 -4.08
C ALA A 103 26.82 6.35 -4.48
N LEU A 104 26.87 7.62 -4.05
CA LEU A 104 28.12 8.39 -4.14
C LEU A 104 29.08 7.80 -3.11
N GLY A 105 29.94 6.89 -3.55
CA GLY A 105 30.97 6.27 -2.72
C GLY A 105 30.81 4.75 -2.56
N PRO A 106 31.84 4.09 -2.02
CA PRO A 106 31.77 2.68 -1.64
C PRO A 106 30.64 2.46 -0.62
N ASP A 107 29.95 1.33 -0.68
CA ASP A 107 28.99 0.96 0.36
C ASP A 107 29.75 0.87 1.69
N PRO A 108 29.39 1.66 2.72
CA PRO A 108 30.11 1.65 4.00
C PRO A 108 30.03 0.30 4.72
N ASN A 109 29.13 -0.60 4.32
CA ASN A 109 29.01 -1.95 4.86
C ASN A 109 29.75 -3.01 4.02
N LEU A 110 30.40 -2.61 2.91
CA LEU A 110 31.22 -3.51 2.09
C LEU A 110 32.69 -3.09 2.17
N THR A 111 33.55 -4.07 2.38
CA THR A 111 35.00 -3.86 2.26
C THR A 111 35.35 -3.46 0.83
N THR A 112 36.27 -2.50 0.66
CA THR A 112 36.68 -1.98 -0.65
C THR A 112 36.98 -3.11 -1.64
N GLY A 113 36.20 -3.21 -2.72
CA GLY A 113 36.35 -4.25 -3.75
C GLY A 113 35.38 -5.43 -3.65
N GLN A 114 34.54 -5.53 -2.62
CA GLN A 114 33.48 -6.54 -2.54
C GLN A 114 32.18 -6.04 -3.17
N SER A 115 31.57 -6.85 -4.04
CA SER A 115 30.18 -6.68 -4.45
C SER A 115 29.27 -7.29 -3.38
N PRO A 116 28.10 -6.69 -3.07
CA PRO A 116 27.20 -7.26 -2.08
C PRO A 116 26.76 -8.67 -2.52
N GLN A 117 27.13 -9.68 -1.72
CA GLN A 117 26.76 -11.09 -1.97
C GLN A 117 25.29 -11.40 -1.65
N HIS A 118 24.55 -10.48 -1.03
CA HIS A 118 23.15 -10.68 -0.72
C HIS A 118 22.24 -10.47 -1.94
N GLN A 119 21.46 -11.51 -2.28
CA GLN A 119 20.31 -11.44 -3.20
C GLN A 119 19.12 -10.63 -2.65
N GLY A 120 19.23 -10.07 -1.44
CA GLY A 120 18.33 -9.03 -0.97
C GLY A 120 18.48 -7.76 -1.83
N GLY A 121 17.53 -6.83 -1.76
CA GLY A 121 17.41 -5.66 -2.65
C GLY A 121 18.64 -4.74 -2.81
N HIS A 122 19.79 -5.03 -2.19
CA HIS A 122 21.09 -4.39 -2.37
C HIS A 122 21.75 -4.68 -3.73
N GLY A 123 21.46 -5.81 -4.40
CA GLY A 123 22.10 -6.18 -5.67
C GLY A 123 21.38 -5.73 -6.95
N ARG A 124 20.16 -5.17 -6.87
CA ARG A 124 19.35 -4.83 -8.06
C ARG A 124 19.67 -3.41 -8.58
N SER A 125 19.76 -3.28 -9.91
CA SER A 125 19.97 -2.02 -10.63
C SER A 125 18.74 -1.10 -10.62
N PHE A 126 17.61 -1.57 -10.11
CA PHE A 126 16.35 -0.86 -10.00
C PHE A 126 15.78 -0.96 -8.58
N ILE A 127 14.96 0.03 -8.23
CA ILE A 127 14.23 0.14 -6.97
C ILE A 127 12.78 0.54 -7.26
N ALA A 128 11.89 0.22 -6.34
CA ALA A 128 10.50 0.64 -6.43
C ALA A 128 10.39 2.18 -6.32
N GLY A 129 9.48 2.79 -7.06
CA GLY A 129 9.18 4.23 -7.00
C GLY A 129 7.94 4.51 -6.19
N ARG A 130 7.00 5.27 -6.79
CA ARG A 130 5.69 5.49 -6.20
C ARG A 130 4.82 4.25 -6.37
N LEU A 131 4.06 3.94 -5.32
CA LEU A 131 3.15 2.81 -5.21
C LEU A 131 1.69 3.28 -5.15
N ARG A 132 0.81 2.45 -5.69
CA ARG A 132 -0.65 2.49 -5.54
C ARG A 132 -1.14 1.09 -5.19
N LEU A 133 -2.03 0.98 -4.21
CA LEU A 133 -2.69 -0.27 -3.81
C LEU A 133 -4.19 0.00 -3.64
N GLN A 134 -5.02 -0.91 -4.13
CA GLN A 134 -6.48 -0.79 -4.04
C GLN A 134 -7.15 -2.15 -3.91
N VAL A 135 -8.10 -2.27 -2.98
CA VAL A 135 -9.00 -3.43 -2.88
C VAL A 135 -9.92 -3.45 -4.09
N VAL A 136 -10.08 -4.62 -4.69
CA VAL A 136 -10.94 -4.83 -5.86
C VAL A 136 -11.84 -6.04 -5.67
N PRO A 137 -13.09 -6.00 -6.19
CA PRO A 137 -14.03 -7.10 -6.02
C PRO A 137 -13.68 -8.35 -6.85
N ASN A 138 -12.99 -8.18 -7.98
CA ASN A 138 -12.65 -9.26 -8.90
C ASN A 138 -11.50 -8.86 -9.85
N ARG A 139 -10.97 -9.83 -10.62
CA ARG A 139 -9.91 -9.65 -11.63
C ARG A 139 -10.45 -9.41 -13.05
N LYS A 140 -11.70 -8.94 -13.18
CA LYS A 140 -12.29 -8.68 -14.50
C LYS A 140 -11.71 -7.41 -15.09
N GLN A 141 -11.57 -7.38 -16.41
CA GLN A 141 -11.10 -6.23 -17.18
C GLN A 141 -11.89 -4.95 -16.85
N GLU A 142 -13.22 -5.03 -16.81
CA GLU A 142 -14.14 -3.93 -16.46
C GLU A 142 -13.83 -3.29 -15.09
N THR A 143 -13.26 -4.06 -14.16
CA THR A 143 -12.86 -3.59 -12.83
C THR A 143 -11.43 -3.00 -12.85
N LEU A 144 -10.50 -3.65 -13.55
CA LEU A 144 -9.08 -3.31 -13.51
C LEU A 144 -8.73 -2.10 -14.39
N GLU A 145 -9.34 -1.97 -15.57
CA GLU A 145 -9.04 -0.88 -16.50
C GLU A 145 -9.33 0.52 -15.92
N PRO A 146 -10.51 0.80 -15.31
CA PRO A 146 -10.77 2.13 -14.76
C PRO A 146 -9.80 2.49 -13.64
N ILE A 147 -9.39 1.51 -12.83
CA ILE A 147 -8.42 1.69 -11.75
C ILE A 147 -7.05 2.05 -12.34
N LEU A 148 -6.61 1.33 -13.36
CA LEU A 148 -5.35 1.60 -14.04
C LEU A 148 -5.36 2.98 -14.70
N VAL A 149 -6.42 3.34 -15.42
CA VAL A 149 -6.55 4.65 -16.08
C VAL A 149 -6.55 5.81 -15.08
N THR A 150 -7.15 5.61 -13.91
CA THR A 150 -7.18 6.62 -12.84
C THR A 150 -5.81 6.83 -12.20
N ASN A 151 -5.00 5.77 -12.10
CA ASN A 151 -3.74 5.80 -11.35
C ASN A 151 -2.49 5.93 -12.23
N VAL A 152 -2.54 5.52 -13.49
CA VAL A 152 -1.38 5.43 -14.41
C VAL A 152 -1.54 6.40 -15.58
N GLN A 153 -0.48 7.13 -15.87
CA GLN A 153 -0.43 8.11 -16.94
C GLN A 153 -0.67 7.44 -18.30
N LYS A 154 -1.52 8.03 -19.16
CA LYS A 154 -1.70 7.55 -20.54
C LYS A 154 -0.35 7.49 -21.26
N LYS A 155 -0.15 6.52 -22.16
CA LYS A 155 1.11 6.26 -22.87
C LYS A 155 2.28 5.76 -21.98
N ALA A 156 2.06 5.51 -20.69
CA ALA A 156 3.06 4.86 -19.85
C ALA A 156 3.37 3.44 -20.36
N GLU A 157 4.58 2.98 -20.09
CA GLU A 157 4.93 1.57 -20.21
C GLU A 157 4.39 0.80 -19.00
N VAL A 158 3.54 -0.19 -19.25
CA VAL A 158 2.89 -1.01 -18.23
C VAL A 158 3.33 -2.46 -18.42
N ARG A 159 3.80 -3.09 -17.34
CA ARG A 159 4.25 -4.49 -17.32
C ARG A 159 3.30 -5.31 -16.46
N THR A 160 2.80 -6.41 -17.00
CA THR A 160 1.89 -7.34 -16.30
C THR A 160 2.31 -8.79 -16.53
N ASP A 161 1.72 -9.71 -15.76
CA ASP A 161 1.95 -11.16 -15.81
C ASP A 161 1.33 -11.87 -17.03
N GLY A 162 0.68 -11.11 -17.91
CA GLY A 162 -0.06 -11.63 -19.07
C GLY A 162 -1.45 -12.15 -18.75
N TRP A 163 -2.04 -11.77 -17.62
CA TRP A 163 -3.46 -12.02 -17.33
C TRP A 163 -4.38 -11.30 -18.32
N THR A 164 -5.43 -11.99 -18.78
CA THR A 164 -6.37 -11.51 -19.82
C THR A 164 -7.11 -10.23 -19.43
N GLY A 165 -7.22 -9.94 -18.13
CA GLY A 165 -7.77 -8.68 -17.63
C GLY A 165 -7.03 -7.43 -18.08
N TYR A 166 -5.84 -7.56 -18.69
CA TYR A 166 -5.01 -6.47 -19.19
C TYR A 166 -4.86 -6.44 -20.73
N ASP A 167 -5.55 -7.30 -21.48
CA ASP A 167 -5.31 -7.45 -22.92
C ASP A 167 -5.61 -6.17 -23.74
N ASN A 168 -6.56 -5.35 -23.29
CA ASN A 168 -6.99 -4.14 -23.99
C ASN A 168 -6.19 -2.89 -23.59
N LEU A 169 -5.10 -3.02 -22.81
CA LEU A 169 -4.26 -1.87 -22.44
C LEU A 169 -3.67 -1.15 -23.65
N HIS A 170 -3.35 -1.87 -24.73
CA HIS A 170 -2.94 -1.26 -26.00
C HIS A 170 -4.04 -0.38 -26.60
N GLY A 171 -5.30 -0.83 -26.58
CA GLY A 171 -6.47 -0.06 -27.04
C GLY A 171 -6.72 1.20 -26.22
N LEU A 172 -6.37 1.17 -24.93
CA LEU A 172 -6.43 2.33 -24.02
C LEU A 172 -5.24 3.29 -24.18
N GLY A 173 -4.29 3.00 -25.07
CA GLY A 173 -3.15 3.85 -25.39
C GLY A 173 -1.95 3.67 -24.48
N TYR A 174 -1.80 2.52 -23.83
CA TYR A 174 -0.60 2.16 -23.05
C TYR A 174 0.39 1.37 -23.89
N LYS A 175 1.68 1.49 -23.56
CA LYS A 175 2.71 0.58 -24.06
C LYS A 175 2.72 -0.65 -23.14
N HIS A 176 1.86 -1.62 -23.42
CA HIS A 176 1.73 -2.82 -22.61
C HIS A 176 2.79 -3.86 -22.98
N ILE A 177 3.42 -4.43 -21.96
CA ILE A 177 4.36 -5.53 -22.06
C ILE A 177 3.81 -6.64 -21.15
N ALA A 178 3.13 -7.60 -21.74
CA ALA A 178 2.77 -8.83 -21.07
C ALA A 178 4.00 -9.73 -20.99
N VAL A 179 4.42 -10.11 -19.79
CA VAL A 179 5.52 -11.06 -19.58
C VAL A 179 4.91 -12.39 -19.17
N PRO A 180 4.74 -13.35 -20.10
CA PRO A 180 3.93 -14.54 -19.86
C PRO A 180 4.56 -15.43 -18.78
N ILE A 181 3.84 -15.60 -17.68
CA ILE A 181 4.18 -16.53 -16.60
C ILE A 181 3.67 -17.93 -16.99
N ARG A 182 4.40 -18.64 -17.86
CA ARG A 182 4.14 -20.08 -18.05
C ARG A 182 4.70 -20.88 -16.87
N GLY A 183 3.86 -21.06 -15.85
CA GLY A 183 3.86 -22.23 -14.96
C GLY A 183 4.99 -22.39 -13.94
N ASP A 184 5.84 -21.38 -13.73
CA ASP A 184 6.96 -21.48 -12.79
C ASP A 184 7.02 -20.29 -11.84
N GLN A 185 6.61 -20.51 -10.58
CA GLN A 185 6.54 -19.48 -9.53
C GLN A 185 7.91 -18.84 -9.26
N ALA A 186 9.02 -19.54 -9.55
CA ALA A 186 10.38 -19.02 -9.41
C ALA A 186 10.76 -18.01 -10.51
N LYS A 187 10.06 -18.01 -11.66
CA LYS A 187 10.22 -17.02 -12.74
C LYS A 187 9.34 -15.79 -12.53
N THR A 188 8.23 -15.92 -11.78
CA THR A 188 7.32 -14.81 -11.43
C THR A 188 8.06 -13.66 -10.74
N ASP A 189 8.88 -13.98 -9.73
CA ASP A 189 9.70 -12.99 -8.99
C ASP A 189 10.82 -12.35 -9.85
N GLN A 190 11.15 -12.93 -11.00
CA GLN A 190 12.16 -12.40 -11.91
C GLN A 190 11.60 -11.34 -12.87
N HIS A 191 10.28 -11.34 -13.12
CA HIS A 191 9.66 -10.53 -14.17
C HIS A 191 8.89 -9.31 -13.67
N LEU A 192 8.27 -9.38 -12.48
CA LEU A 192 7.66 -8.21 -11.80
C LEU A 192 8.24 -8.05 -10.38
N PRO A 193 9.57 -7.93 -10.25
CA PRO A 193 10.25 -7.99 -8.96
C PRO A 193 9.84 -6.88 -7.99
N MET A 194 9.44 -5.69 -8.47
CA MET A 194 9.13 -4.58 -7.56
C MET A 194 7.76 -4.78 -6.92
N ILE A 195 6.76 -5.20 -7.68
CA ILE A 195 5.41 -5.38 -7.13
C ILE A 195 5.34 -6.59 -6.18
N HIS A 196 6.03 -7.69 -6.48
CA HIS A 196 6.08 -8.85 -5.58
C HIS A 196 6.81 -8.55 -4.27
N ILE A 197 7.91 -7.80 -4.31
CA ILE A 197 8.58 -7.33 -3.08
C ILE A 197 7.65 -6.44 -2.26
N VAL A 198 6.90 -5.55 -2.92
CA VAL A 198 5.92 -4.70 -2.25
C VAL A 198 4.86 -5.55 -1.56
N PHE A 199 4.32 -6.57 -2.22
CA PHE A 199 3.34 -7.47 -1.62
C PHE A 199 3.91 -8.26 -0.43
N GLY A 200 5.13 -8.80 -0.53
CA GLY A 200 5.79 -9.47 0.59
C GLY A 200 6.01 -8.53 1.79
N ASN A 201 6.42 -7.29 1.53
CA ASN A 201 6.59 -6.27 2.57
C ASN A 201 5.25 -5.87 3.22
N LEU A 202 4.18 -5.79 2.42
CA LEU A 202 2.84 -5.50 2.91
C LEU A 202 2.34 -6.60 3.84
N ASP A 203 2.48 -7.87 3.44
CA ASP A 203 2.08 -9.02 4.26
C ASP A 203 2.87 -9.07 5.58
N ALA A 204 4.20 -8.92 5.50
CA ALA A 204 5.05 -8.87 6.69
C ALA A 204 4.67 -7.71 7.64
N TRP A 205 4.36 -6.54 7.07
CA TRP A 205 3.95 -5.37 7.84
C TRP A 205 2.60 -5.57 8.55
N LEU A 206 1.59 -6.08 7.82
CA LEU A 206 0.26 -6.36 8.36
C LEU A 206 0.32 -7.41 9.47
N LEU A 207 1.06 -8.50 9.26
CA LEU A 207 1.20 -9.57 10.24
C LEU A 207 1.98 -9.11 11.48
N GLY A 208 3.07 -8.37 11.28
CA GLY A 208 3.96 -7.94 12.36
C GLY A 208 3.39 -6.81 13.22
N THR A 209 2.68 -5.85 12.63
CA THR A 209 2.20 -4.65 13.35
C THR A 209 0.73 -4.75 13.75
N HIS A 210 -0.09 -5.43 12.95
CA HIS A 210 -1.55 -5.42 13.11
C HIS A 210 -2.13 -6.80 13.43
N HIS A 211 -1.36 -7.87 13.31
CA HIS A 211 -1.78 -9.25 13.61
C HIS A 211 -3.04 -9.70 12.84
N GLY A 212 -3.25 -9.15 11.65
CA GLY A 212 -4.41 -9.41 10.80
C GLY A 212 -5.36 -8.23 10.67
N VAL A 213 -6.08 -8.19 9.55
CA VAL A 213 -6.99 -7.09 9.19
C VAL A 213 -8.21 -7.66 8.49
N SER A 214 -9.40 -7.16 8.84
CA SER A 214 -10.65 -7.52 8.16
C SER A 214 -10.76 -6.87 6.78
N SER A 215 -11.45 -7.54 5.86
CA SER A 215 -11.72 -7.03 4.51
C SER A 215 -12.34 -5.62 4.52
N ALA A 216 -13.28 -5.36 5.44
CA ALA A 216 -13.94 -4.07 5.63
C ALA A 216 -13.01 -2.87 5.82
N HIS A 217 -11.86 -3.10 6.47
CA HIS A 217 -10.96 -2.04 6.88
C HIS A 217 -9.64 -2.05 6.12
N LEU A 218 -9.40 -3.09 5.31
CA LEU A 218 -8.14 -3.32 4.61
C LEU A 218 -7.68 -2.11 3.79
N GLN A 219 -8.59 -1.45 3.06
CA GLN A 219 -8.23 -0.28 2.25
C GLN A 219 -7.58 0.83 3.08
N GLY A 220 -8.01 1.03 4.33
CA GLY A 220 -7.38 2.01 5.23
C GLY A 220 -5.93 1.65 5.56
N TYR A 221 -5.64 0.36 5.76
CA TYR A 221 -4.28 -0.12 6.00
C TYR A 221 -3.42 -0.04 4.74
N LEU A 222 -3.98 -0.32 3.56
CA LEU A 222 -3.30 -0.10 2.29
C LEU A 222 -2.93 1.38 2.10
N ASN A 223 -3.84 2.30 2.46
CA ASN A 223 -3.57 3.74 2.39
C ASN A 223 -2.39 4.15 3.29
N GLU A 224 -2.32 3.62 4.51
CA GLU A 224 -1.19 3.84 5.43
C GLU A 224 0.12 3.32 4.83
N PHE A 225 0.11 2.07 4.38
CA PHE A 225 1.28 1.44 3.79
C PHE A 225 1.80 2.24 2.59
N VAL A 226 0.90 2.61 1.66
CA VAL A 226 1.23 3.40 0.47
C VAL A 226 1.76 4.78 0.85
N PHE A 227 1.13 5.47 1.81
CA PHE A 227 1.53 6.80 2.24
C PHE A 227 2.97 6.84 2.74
N ARG A 228 3.34 5.82 3.52
CA ARG A 228 4.67 5.66 4.13
C ARG A 228 5.68 5.18 3.11
N PHE A 229 5.32 4.18 2.31
CA PHE A 229 6.17 3.67 1.24
C PHE A 229 6.59 4.78 0.28
N ASN A 230 5.66 5.65 -0.10
CA ASN A 230 5.93 6.78 -1.00
C ASN A 230 6.74 7.91 -0.36
N ARG A 231 6.95 7.89 0.96
CA ARG A 231 7.71 8.88 1.73
C ARG A 231 8.93 8.31 2.43
N ARG A 232 9.27 7.03 2.20
CA ARG A 232 10.34 6.32 2.91
C ARG A 232 11.73 6.95 2.78
N PHE A 233 11.97 7.76 1.74
CA PHE A 233 13.21 8.51 1.59
C PHE A 233 13.26 9.81 2.41
N TRP A 234 12.10 10.34 2.80
CA TRP A 234 11.94 11.60 3.55
C TRP A 234 10.84 11.45 4.63
N PRO A 235 10.98 10.53 5.60
CA PRO A 235 9.91 10.20 6.53
C PRO A 235 9.42 11.39 7.37
N MET A 236 10.28 12.38 7.62
CA MET A 236 9.97 13.57 8.42
C MET A 236 8.87 14.45 7.81
N VAL A 237 8.62 14.36 6.49
CA VAL A 237 7.51 15.12 5.86
C VAL A 237 6.14 14.48 6.07
N GLY A 238 6.08 13.30 6.71
CA GLY A 238 4.86 12.54 6.90
C GLY A 238 3.82 13.31 7.73
N PHE A 239 4.23 13.88 8.86
CA PHE A 239 3.34 14.62 9.74
C PHE A 239 2.71 15.83 9.03
N GLU A 240 3.53 16.69 8.45
CA GLU A 240 3.07 17.86 7.69
C GLU A 240 2.16 17.47 6.52
N SER A 241 2.53 16.40 5.79
CA SER A 241 1.72 15.89 4.67
C SER A 241 0.32 15.46 5.11
N VAL A 242 0.20 14.71 6.21
CA VAL A 242 -1.12 14.25 6.69
C VAL A 242 -1.97 15.44 7.11
N LEU A 243 -1.40 16.44 7.78
CA LEU A 243 -2.14 17.64 8.17
C LEU A 243 -2.64 18.41 6.94
N LYS A 244 -1.78 18.64 5.95
CA LYS A 244 -2.15 19.31 4.70
C LYS A 244 -3.29 18.60 3.96
N ILE A 245 -3.22 17.27 3.89
CA ILE A 245 -4.27 16.46 3.25
C ILE A 245 -5.56 16.46 4.10
N ALA A 246 -5.45 16.33 5.42
CA ALA A 246 -6.60 16.26 6.32
C ALA A 246 -7.50 17.51 6.31
N VAL A 247 -6.96 18.67 5.89
CA VAL A 247 -7.74 19.90 5.70
C VAL A 247 -8.54 19.89 4.39
N GLN A 248 -8.17 19.04 3.44
CA GLN A 248 -8.80 18.94 2.11
C GLN A 248 -9.78 17.76 1.99
N VAL A 249 -9.86 16.89 3.00
CA VAL A 249 -10.64 15.65 2.96
C VAL A 249 -11.75 15.67 4.00
N GLU A 250 -12.97 15.33 3.57
CA GLU A 250 -14.08 15.14 4.49
C GLU A 250 -13.85 13.91 5.37
N SER A 251 -14.08 14.08 6.68
CA SER A 251 -13.91 12.98 7.63
C SER A 251 -15.10 12.00 7.52
N PRO A 252 -14.87 10.68 7.39
CA PRO A 252 -15.97 9.73 7.40
C PRO A 252 -16.71 9.76 8.74
N THR A 253 -18.04 9.64 8.66
CA THR A 253 -18.88 9.50 9.86
C THR A 253 -18.65 8.13 10.49
N VAL A 254 -18.85 8.04 11.81
CA VAL A 254 -18.73 6.78 12.57
C VAL A 254 -19.71 5.73 12.02
N GLN A 255 -20.91 6.17 11.60
CA GLN A 255 -21.91 5.30 10.97
C GLN A 255 -21.41 4.70 9.65
N ASN A 256 -20.83 5.51 8.76
CA ASN A 256 -20.30 5.01 7.49
C ASN A 256 -19.15 4.02 7.72
N PHE A 257 -18.33 4.25 8.76
CA PHE A 257 -17.22 3.37 9.11
C PHE A 257 -17.69 1.97 9.55
N TYR A 258 -18.74 1.88 10.38
CA TYR A 258 -19.26 0.60 10.85
C TYR A 258 -20.26 -0.05 9.89
N LYS A 259 -20.93 0.72 9.01
CA LYS A 259 -21.81 0.18 7.97
C LYS A 259 -21.04 -0.71 6.99
N ALA A 260 -19.89 -0.24 6.51
CA ALA A 260 -18.99 -1.03 5.66
C ALA A 260 -18.50 -2.34 6.32
N ALA A 261 -18.34 -2.34 7.65
CA ALA A 261 -17.94 -3.54 8.40
C ALA A 261 -19.07 -4.54 8.65
N ARG A 262 -20.33 -4.10 8.59
CA ARG A 262 -21.51 -4.96 8.69
C ARG A 262 -21.80 -5.62 7.35
N GLU A 263 -21.82 -4.83 6.27
CA GLU A 263 -22.06 -5.32 4.90
C GLU A 263 -21.03 -6.36 4.45
N SER A 264 -19.77 -6.25 4.91
CA SER A 264 -18.73 -7.25 4.60
C SER A 264 -18.88 -8.58 5.33
N LYS A 265 -19.63 -8.63 6.45
CA LYS A 265 -19.88 -9.88 7.19
C LYS A 265 -21.01 -10.68 6.56
N ASP A 266 -22.00 -10.00 5.99
CA ASP A 266 -23.18 -10.62 5.38
C ASP A 266 -22.90 -11.15 3.96
N SER A 267 -21.75 -10.82 3.37
CA SER A 267 -21.30 -11.27 2.04
C SER A 267 -20.34 -12.48 2.06
N THR A 268 -20.12 -13.08 3.23
CA THR A 268 -19.23 -14.25 3.45
C THR A 268 -20.06 -15.46 3.82
#